data_AF-A0A7H0M8F1-F1
#
_entry.id   AF-A0A7H0M8F1-F1
#
_cell.length_a   1.000
_cell.length_b   1.000
_cell.length_c   1.000
_cell.angle_alpha   90.00
_cell.angle_beta   90.00
_cell.angle_gamma   90.00
#
_symmetry.space_group_name_H-M   'P 1'
#
loop_
_entity.id
_entity.type
_entity.pdbx_description
1 polymer ?
#
loop_
_entity_poly.entity_id
_entity_poly.type
_entity_poly.pdbx_seq_one_letter_code
_entity_poly.pdbx_strand_id
1 'polypeptide(L)'
;MNIEKDNLLELFKEKITDSVYPLKMGGVINKQAFDELVSIAEQATILLKEDDLVPKKLLSEIHLVAVGVDCENLYYKNDFLASISAGLMECFNMILDGESIENKNPHEPRII
;
A
#
# COMPACT_ATOMS: atom_id res chain seq x y z
N MET A 1 -14.27 4.32 2.88
CA MET A 1 -14.54 4.54 1.44
C MET A 1 -15.23 3.30 0.90
N ASN A 2 -16.28 3.39 0.09
CA ASN A 2 -16.92 2.19 -0.46
C ASN A 2 -16.23 1.83 -1.77
N ILE A 3 -15.33 0.83 -1.74
CA ILE A 3 -14.55 0.41 -2.89
C ILE A 3 -15.10 -0.92 -3.39
N GLU A 4 -15.46 -0.95 -4.67
CA GLU A 4 -15.78 -2.22 -5.34
C GLU A 4 -14.49 -2.97 -5.66
N LYS A 5 -14.45 -4.25 -5.28
CA LYS A 5 -13.29 -5.13 -5.43
C LYS A 5 -12.74 -5.19 -6.86
N ASP A 6 -13.61 -5.20 -7.86
CA ASP A 6 -13.23 -5.24 -9.27
C ASP A 6 -12.50 -3.97 -9.73
N ASN A 7 -12.67 -2.85 -9.01
CA ASN A 7 -12.07 -1.56 -9.33
C ASN A 7 -10.76 -1.29 -8.57
N LEU A 8 -10.33 -2.19 -7.68
CA LEU A 8 -9.15 -1.99 -6.82
C LEU A 8 -7.89 -1.65 -7.61
N LEU A 9 -7.62 -2.38 -8.72
CA LEU A 9 -6.43 -2.16 -9.53
C LEU A 9 -6.40 -0.76 -10.16
N GLU A 10 -7.50 -0.33 -10.74
CA GLU A 10 -7.55 0.95 -11.44
C GLU A 10 -7.52 2.12 -10.46
N LEU A 11 -8.23 2.02 -9.34
CA LEU A 11 -8.15 3.00 -8.25
C LEU A 11 -6.74 3.09 -7.67
N PHE A 12 -6.06 1.95 -7.47
CA PHE A 12 -4.69 1.96 -6.97
C PHE A 12 -3.75 2.67 -7.93
N LYS A 13 -3.85 2.42 -9.24
CA LYS A 13 -3.06 3.13 -10.27
C LYS A 13 -3.34 4.62 -10.33
N GLU A 14 -4.60 5.03 -10.18
CA GLU A 14 -4.96 6.44 -10.07
C GLU A 14 -4.21 7.08 -8.89
N LYS A 15 -4.23 6.44 -7.71
CA LYS A 15 -3.52 6.96 -6.54
C LYS A 15 -2.00 6.92 -6.66
N ILE A 16 -1.41 5.98 -7.41
CA ILE A 16 0.01 6.02 -7.77
C ILE A 16 0.31 7.29 -8.59
N THR A 17 -0.55 7.61 -9.54
CA THR A 17 -0.40 8.79 -10.41
C THR A 17 -0.47 10.08 -9.61
N ASP A 18 -1.32 10.14 -8.58
CA ASP A 18 -1.48 11.32 -7.73
C ASP A 18 -0.37 11.49 -6.67
N SER A 19 0.34 10.42 -6.32
CA SER A 19 1.31 10.40 -5.22
C SER A 19 2.76 10.17 -5.68
N VAL A 20 3.02 9.01 -6.27
CA VAL A 20 4.37 8.53 -6.63
C VAL A 20 4.93 9.30 -7.83
N TYR A 21 4.10 9.62 -8.82
CA TYR A 21 4.56 10.36 -10.00
C TYR A 21 5.06 11.78 -9.66
N PRO A 22 4.33 12.61 -8.87
CA PRO A 22 4.85 13.88 -8.40
C PRO A 22 6.17 13.77 -7.62
N LEU A 23 6.30 12.74 -6.79
CA LEU A 23 7.55 12.46 -6.08
C LEU A 23 8.71 12.23 -7.07
N LYS A 24 8.50 11.41 -8.12
CA LYS A 24 9.53 11.10 -9.14
C LYS A 24 9.85 12.28 -10.05
N MET A 25 8.87 13.12 -10.36
CA MET A 25 9.02 14.18 -11.38
C MET A 25 9.43 15.53 -10.81
N GLY A 26 9.06 15.83 -9.57
CA GLY A 26 9.30 17.14 -8.95
C GLY A 26 9.74 17.08 -7.49
N GLY A 27 9.91 15.88 -6.93
CA GLY A 27 10.33 15.68 -5.54
C GLY A 27 9.35 16.19 -4.48
N VAL A 28 8.09 16.38 -4.86
CA VAL A 28 7.06 16.87 -3.95
C VAL A 28 6.43 15.69 -3.24
N ILE A 29 6.53 15.68 -1.91
CA ILE A 29 5.86 14.70 -1.05
C ILE A 29 4.47 15.23 -0.72
N ASN A 30 3.45 14.71 -1.41
CA ASN A 30 2.06 14.97 -1.07
C ASN A 30 1.55 13.92 -0.07
N LYS A 31 1.59 14.25 1.21
CA LYS A 31 1.20 13.30 2.27
C LYS A 31 -0.21 12.76 2.10
N GLN A 32 -1.17 13.63 1.80
CA GLN A 32 -2.56 13.21 1.62
C GLN A 32 -2.70 12.18 0.48
N ALA A 33 -2.05 12.41 -0.66
CA ALA A 33 -2.11 11.47 -1.77
C ALA A 33 -1.48 10.11 -1.43
N PHE A 34 -0.41 10.10 -0.63
CA PHE A 34 0.20 8.88 -0.14
C PHE A 34 -0.66 8.15 0.90
N ASP A 35 -1.30 8.88 1.81
CA ASP A 35 -2.24 8.30 2.78
C ASP A 35 -3.45 7.68 2.06
N GLU A 36 -3.97 8.34 1.02
CA GLU A 36 -5.03 7.78 0.15
C GLU A 36 -4.56 6.51 -0.56
N LEU A 37 -3.34 6.48 -1.10
CA LEU A 37 -2.74 5.29 -1.73
C LEU A 37 -2.66 4.11 -0.75
N VAL A 38 -2.15 4.34 0.47
CA VAL A 38 -2.08 3.31 1.51
C VAL A 38 -3.48 2.82 1.89
N SER A 39 -4.43 3.73 2.02
CA SER A 39 -5.82 3.37 2.34
C SER A 39 -6.43 2.43 1.29
N ILE A 40 -6.15 2.62 -0.01
CA ILE A 40 -6.58 1.66 -1.05
C ILE A 40 -5.95 0.28 -0.82
N ALA A 41 -4.66 0.21 -0.49
CA ALA A 41 -3.98 -1.06 -0.21
C ALA A 41 -4.56 -1.75 1.03
N GLU A 42 -4.84 -1.01 2.10
CA GLU A 42 -5.49 -1.53 3.31
C GLU A 42 -6.89 -2.10 2.99
N GLN A 43 -7.68 -1.38 2.20
CA GLN A 43 -8.99 -1.88 1.74
C GLN A 43 -8.87 -3.14 0.88
N ALA A 44 -7.80 -3.25 0.07
CA ALA A 44 -7.53 -4.48 -0.66
C ALA A 44 -7.30 -5.67 0.29
N THR A 45 -6.61 -5.48 1.42
CA THR A 45 -6.43 -6.56 2.42
C THR A 45 -7.76 -7.08 2.96
N ILE A 46 -8.74 -6.20 3.16
CA ILE A 46 -10.07 -6.58 3.66
C ILE A 46 -10.85 -7.33 2.58
N LEU A 47 -10.90 -6.76 1.37
CA LEU A 47 -11.71 -7.27 0.27
C LEU A 47 -11.20 -8.59 -0.34
N LEU A 48 -9.90 -8.89 -0.17
CA LEU A 48 -9.25 -10.08 -0.73
C LEU A 48 -8.98 -11.17 0.32
N LYS A 49 -9.28 -10.94 1.60
CA LYS A 49 -8.98 -11.86 2.70
C LYS A 49 -9.50 -13.28 2.49
N GLU A 50 -10.73 -13.41 1.98
CA GLU A 50 -11.39 -14.71 1.77
C GLU A 50 -11.22 -15.23 0.35
N ASP A 51 -10.40 -14.58 -0.48
CA ASP A 51 -10.19 -15.00 -1.86
C ASP A 51 -9.12 -16.07 -1.98
N ASP A 52 -9.50 -17.20 -2.57
CA ASP A 52 -8.54 -18.23 -2.98
C ASP A 52 -7.57 -17.73 -4.08
N LEU A 53 -7.96 -16.71 -4.85
CA LEU A 53 -7.20 -16.20 -6.00
C LEU A 53 -7.03 -14.68 -5.96
N VAL A 54 -5.85 -14.25 -5.52
CA VAL A 54 -5.48 -12.82 -5.51
C VAL A 54 -5.16 -12.32 -6.92
N PRO A 55 -5.66 -11.14 -7.34
CA PRO A 55 -5.30 -10.53 -8.61
C PRO A 55 -3.80 -10.19 -8.69
N LYS A 56 -3.03 -11.03 -9.41
CA LYS A 56 -1.57 -10.91 -9.56
C LYS A 56 -1.10 -9.50 -9.93
N LYS A 57 -1.83 -8.80 -10.80
CA LYS A 57 -1.48 -7.45 -11.25
C LYS A 57 -1.55 -6.45 -10.09
N LEU A 58 -2.63 -6.45 -9.32
CA LEU A 58 -2.77 -5.57 -8.15
C LEU A 58 -1.65 -5.82 -7.14
N LEU A 59 -1.40 -7.09 -6.82
CA LEU A 59 -0.35 -7.46 -5.90
C LEU A 59 1.05 -7.00 -6.38
N SER A 60 1.31 -7.12 -7.69
CA SER A 60 2.55 -6.66 -8.30
C SER A 60 2.69 -5.13 -8.21
N GLU A 61 1.62 -4.38 -8.47
CA GLU A 61 1.64 -2.91 -8.35
C GLU A 61 1.91 -2.48 -6.91
N ILE A 62 1.24 -3.07 -5.91
CA ILE A 62 1.47 -2.76 -4.48
C ILE A 62 2.95 -2.96 -4.13
N HIS A 63 3.52 -4.11 -4.52
CA HIS A 63 4.93 -4.42 -4.26
C HIS A 63 5.88 -3.44 -4.95
N LEU A 64 5.69 -3.19 -6.25
CA LEU A 64 6.55 -2.30 -7.03
C LEU A 64 6.51 -0.87 -6.51
N VAL A 65 5.36 -0.41 -6.04
CA VAL A 65 5.22 0.93 -5.46
C VAL A 65 5.90 1.00 -4.10
N ALA A 66 5.73 0.00 -3.23
CA ALA A 66 6.41 -0.06 -1.94
C ALA A 66 7.94 0.05 -2.12
N VAL A 67 8.51 -0.81 -2.98
CA VAL A 67 9.95 -0.79 -3.31
C VAL A 67 10.34 0.53 -3.98
N GLY A 68 9.51 1.06 -4.86
CA GLY A 68 9.74 2.32 -5.54
C GLY A 68 9.85 3.49 -4.57
N VAL A 69 8.92 3.60 -3.62
CA VAL A 69 8.94 4.63 -2.57
C VAL A 69 10.16 4.47 -1.67
N ASP A 70 10.53 3.24 -1.30
CA ASP A 70 11.74 2.97 -0.52
C ASP A 70 13.01 3.46 -1.24
N CYS A 71 13.12 3.15 -2.52
CA CYS A 71 14.24 3.56 -3.36
C CYS A 71 14.34 5.09 -3.47
N GLU A 72 13.23 5.78 -3.70
CA GLU A 72 13.22 7.25 -3.68
C GLU A 72 13.65 7.77 -2.30
N ASN A 73 13.22 7.11 -1.22
CA ASN A 73 13.51 7.55 0.14
C ASN A 73 15.00 7.44 0.53
N LEU A 74 15.81 6.67 -0.18
CA LEU A 74 17.27 6.68 -0.02
C LEU A 74 17.86 8.09 -0.24
N TYR A 75 17.24 8.88 -1.11
CA TYR A 75 17.62 10.26 -1.40
C TYR A 75 16.95 11.25 -0.44
N TYR A 76 15.63 11.13 -0.24
CA TYR A 76 14.86 12.08 0.58
C TYR A 76 15.11 11.94 2.08
N LYS A 77 15.46 10.74 2.56
CA LYS A 77 15.69 10.42 3.97
C LYS A 77 14.54 10.92 4.86
N ASN A 78 13.33 10.57 4.46
CA ASN A 78 12.08 11.06 5.01
C ASN A 78 11.32 9.93 5.72
N ASP A 79 11.06 10.11 7.01
CA ASP A 79 10.39 9.09 7.84
C ASP A 79 8.97 8.79 7.38
N PHE A 80 8.28 9.77 6.79
CA PHE A 80 6.95 9.55 6.25
C PHE A 80 7.02 8.61 5.03
N LEU A 81 7.92 8.83 4.08
CA LEU A 81 8.10 7.90 2.96
C LEU A 81 8.53 6.49 3.43
N ALA A 82 9.35 6.40 4.48
CA ALA A 82 9.70 5.11 5.09
C ALA A 82 8.44 4.39 5.61
N SER A 83 7.56 5.11 6.32
CA SER A 83 6.29 4.55 6.81
C SER A 83 5.35 4.13 5.69
N ILE A 84 5.28 4.89 4.58
CA ILE A 84 4.46 4.54 3.42
C ILE A 84 4.96 3.26 2.76
N SER A 85 6.27 3.14 2.50
CA SER A 85 6.88 1.93 1.95
C SER A 85 6.58 0.72 2.83
N ALA A 86 6.81 0.85 4.14
CA ALA A 86 6.54 -0.22 5.10
C ALA A 86 5.06 -0.62 5.14
N GLY A 87 4.14 0.35 5.15
CA GLY A 87 2.69 0.09 5.17
C GLY A 87 2.19 -0.61 3.91
N LEU A 88 2.69 -0.22 2.73
CA LEU A 88 2.35 -0.89 1.47
C LEU A 88 2.91 -2.32 1.42
N MET A 89 4.13 -2.53 1.90
CA MET A 89 4.73 -3.87 1.95
C MET A 89 4.00 -4.77 2.95
N GLU A 90 3.56 -4.21 4.09
CA GLU A 90 2.74 -4.92 5.05
C GLU A 90 1.40 -5.36 4.44
N CYS A 91 0.72 -4.45 3.72
CA CYS A 91 -0.52 -4.80 3.00
C CYS A 91 -0.28 -5.91 1.95
N PHE A 92 0.83 -5.85 1.22
CA PHE A 92 1.23 -6.89 0.27
C PHE A 92 1.36 -8.27 0.96
N ASN A 93 2.05 -8.33 2.10
CA ASN A 93 2.21 -9.58 2.85
C ASN A 93 0.87 -10.08 3.40
N MET A 94 0.05 -9.20 3.96
CA MET A 94 -1.29 -9.56 4.45
C MET A 94 -2.15 -10.19 3.36
N ILE A 95 -2.17 -9.59 2.16
CA ILE A 95 -2.92 -10.14 1.03
C ILE A 95 -2.40 -11.54 0.63
N LEU A 96 -1.08 -11.76 0.68
CA LEU A 96 -0.50 -13.08 0.40
C LEU A 96 -0.85 -14.12 1.45
N ASP A 97 -0.90 -13.71 2.72
CA ASP A 97 -1.15 -14.57 3.85
C ASP A 97 -2.66 -14.82 4.11
N GLY A 98 -3.53 -14.15 3.34
CA GLY A 98 -4.99 -14.19 3.57
C GLY A 98 -5.39 -13.47 4.86
N GLU A 99 -4.62 -12.48 5.28
CA GLU A 99 -4.88 -11.61 6.43
C GLU A 99 -5.42 -10.24 5.99
N SER A 100 -6.00 -9.50 6.94
CA SER A 100 -6.40 -8.12 6.71
C SER A 100 -5.91 -7.19 7.81
N ILE A 101 -5.95 -5.88 7.54
CA ILE A 101 -5.64 -4.85 8.54
C ILE A 101 -6.53 -4.95 9.79
N GLU A 102 -7.72 -5.56 9.68
CA GLU A 102 -8.63 -5.80 10.80
C GLU A 102 -8.17 -6.95 11.71
N ASN A 103 -7.30 -7.85 11.21
CA ASN A 103 -6.67 -8.89 12.02
C ASN A 103 -5.62 -8.34 13.00
N LYS A 104 -5.17 -7.09 12.84
CA LYS A 104 -4.25 -6.45 13.79
C LYS A 104 -4.93 -6.23 15.14
N ASN A 105 -4.94 -7.25 15.99
CA ASN A 105 -5.25 -7.08 17.40
C ASN A 105 -4.22 -6.12 18.03
N PRO A 106 -4.62 -4.97 18.61
CA PRO A 106 -3.69 -4.03 19.23
C PRO A 106 -3.05 -4.54 20.53
N HIS A 107 -3.27 -5.81 20.90
CA HIS A 107 -2.95 -6.37 22.22
C HIS A 107 -2.21 -7.70 22.22
N GLU A 108 -1.75 -8.20 21.08
CA GLU A 108 -0.85 -9.35 21.11
C GLU A 108 0.60 -8.87 21.29
N PRO A 109 1.27 -9.24 22.39
CA PRO A 109 2.66 -8.90 22.57
C PRO A 109 3.46 -9.59 21.48
N ARG A 110 4.19 -8.80 20.68
CA ARG A 110 5.23 -9.34 19.79
C ARG A 110 6.23 -10.08 20.66
N ILE A 111 6.26 -11.41 20.55
CA ILE A 111 7.32 -12.23 21.14
C ILE A 111 8.58 -11.94 20.31
N ILE A 112 9.53 -11.22 20.90
CA ILE A 112 10.89 -10.99 20.38
C ILE A 112 11.80 -12.04 20.99
#